data_AF-A0A969P8V3-F1
#
_entry.id   AF-A0A969P8V3-F1
#
_cell.length_a   1.000
_cell.length_b   1.000
_cell.length_c   1.000
_cell.angle_alpha   90.00
_cell.angle_beta   90.00
_cell.angle_gamma   90.00
#
_symmetry.space_group_name_H-M   'P 1'
#
loop_
_entity.id
_entity.type
_entity.pdbx_description
1 polymer ?
#
loop_
_entity_poly.entity_id
_entity_poly.type
_entity_poly.pdbx_seq_one_letter_code
_entity_poly.pdbx_strand_id
1 'polypeptide(L)'
;MKKLDSEEDLYPRERKWLKQQNLSELIRIYQEYNNRKSFAKLKEKYKATQYQSLDPSSYLFSILSNLEGSIDNAASQVSEEDIQWLSEQGLVETLEITKQIHFRALKTKYQIVGQLAIDPFYEIMLKLEREERLDPKQIIQLIEEGRLSRHGKIAIAYYRLEAIFYEKEYKRTGNRWNLPSASSNWRKADEPERALKATENVNWNKIQESDLKSALWVTRGAAFRDLEQLDEAESCATQAIECQSDSHQP
;
A
#
# COMPACT_ATOMS: atom_id res chain seq x y z
N MET A 1 6.07 34.85 36.47
CA MET A 1 7.13 33.97 36.97
C MET A 1 6.57 32.80 37.77
N LYS A 2 5.70 33.00 38.78
CA LYS A 2 5.12 31.90 39.60
C LYS A 2 4.63 30.65 38.86
N LYS A 3 4.01 30.77 37.68
CA LYS A 3 3.51 29.61 36.91
C LYS A 3 4.59 28.74 36.24
N LEU A 4 5.71 29.35 35.86
CA LEU A 4 6.87 28.60 35.34
C LEU A 4 7.54 27.81 36.47
N ASP A 5 7.51 28.34 37.69
CA ASP A 5 8.03 27.68 38.88
C ASP A 5 7.05 26.65 39.48
N SER A 6 5.76 26.70 39.11
CA SER A 6 4.70 25.83 39.65
C SER A 6 4.20 24.77 38.65
N GLU A 7 4.92 24.55 37.55
CA GLU A 7 4.56 23.58 36.50
C GLU A 7 3.16 23.74 35.88
N GLU A 8 2.56 24.93 35.98
CA GLU A 8 1.24 25.24 35.44
C GLU A 8 1.28 25.62 33.96
N ASP A 9 0.29 25.16 33.19
CA ASP A 9 0.19 25.48 31.76
C ASP A 9 -0.09 26.98 31.53
N LEU A 10 0.67 27.59 30.62
CA LEU A 10 0.40 28.91 30.07
C LEU A 10 -0.87 28.90 29.21
N TYR A 11 -1.80 29.79 29.52
CA TYR A 11 -2.99 30.03 28.72
C TYR A 11 -2.64 30.68 27.37
N PRO A 12 -3.49 30.52 26.33
CA PRO A 12 -3.28 31.13 25.01
C PRO A 12 -3.05 32.65 25.04
N ARG A 13 -3.70 33.35 25.98
CA ARG A 13 -3.54 34.81 26.18
C ARG A 13 -2.15 35.17 26.72
N GLU A 14 -1.60 34.35 27.61
CA GLU A 14 -0.26 34.52 28.19
C GLU A 14 0.81 34.28 27.11
N ARG A 15 0.65 33.24 26.27
CA ARG A 15 1.54 33.01 25.11
C ARG A 15 1.52 34.16 24.10
N LYS A 16 0.33 34.70 23.81
CA LYS A 16 0.18 35.84 22.89
C LYS A 16 0.85 37.10 23.45
N TRP A 17 0.68 37.36 24.75
CA TRP A 17 1.33 38.47 25.43
C TRP A 17 2.87 38.33 25.41
N LEU A 18 3.41 37.14 25.68
CA LEU A 18 4.86 36.89 25.62
C LEU A 18 5.45 37.14 24.22
N LYS A 19 4.72 36.78 23.16
CA LYS A 19 5.13 37.12 21.78
C LYS A 19 5.18 38.63 21.54
N GLN A 20 4.21 39.38 22.07
CA GLN A 20 4.16 40.84 21.94
C GLN A 20 5.31 41.54 22.69
N GLN A 21 5.84 40.91 23.74
CA GLN A 21 6.98 41.41 24.51
C GLN A 21 8.34 40.93 23.98
N ASN A 22 8.40 40.30 22.80
CA ASN A 22 9.61 39.70 22.21
C ASN A 22 10.34 38.70 23.14
N LEU A 23 9.60 38.03 24.03
CA LEU A 23 10.14 37.02 24.96
C LEU A 23 10.17 35.63 24.31
N SER A 24 10.78 35.53 23.13
CA SER A 24 10.87 34.28 22.33
C SER A 24 11.59 33.16 23.08
N GLU A 25 12.65 33.48 23.81
CA GLU A 25 13.41 32.51 24.58
C GLU A 25 12.58 31.86 25.70
N LEU A 26 11.72 32.63 26.37
CA LEU A 26 10.83 32.10 27.39
C LEU A 26 9.76 31.17 26.80
N ILE A 27 9.26 31.50 25.61
CA ILE A 27 8.32 30.64 24.88
C ILE A 27 9.01 29.32 24.51
N ARG A 28 10.27 29.38 24.06
CA ARG A 28 11.08 28.20 23.71
C ARG A 28 11.28 27.29 24.92
N ILE A 29 11.71 27.84 26.06
CA ILE A 29 11.92 27.10 27.31
C ILE A 29 10.61 26.42 27.75
N TYR A 30 9.48 27.15 27.71
CA TYR A 30 8.18 26.61 28.08
C TYR A 30 7.72 25.48 27.13
N GLN A 31 7.92 25.65 25.82
CA GLN A 31 7.62 24.60 24.84
C GLN A 31 8.48 23.36 25.06
N GLU A 32 9.78 23.54 25.31
CA GLU A 32 10.71 22.45 25.57
C GLU A 32 10.30 21.68 26.84
N TYR A 33 9.94 22.38 27.92
CA TYR A 33 9.40 21.79 29.14
C TYR A 33 8.15 20.93 28.88
N ASN A 34 7.18 21.47 28.15
CA ASN A 34 5.96 20.72 27.82
C ASN A 34 6.20 19.54 26.90
N ASN A 35 7.08 19.67 25.92
CA ASN A 35 7.43 18.55 25.05
C ASN A 35 8.11 17.44 25.84
N ARG A 36 9.02 17.76 26.78
CA ARG A 36 9.63 16.76 27.68
C ARG A 36 8.58 16.04 28.54
N LYS A 37 7.62 16.78 29.10
CA LYS A 37 6.51 16.22 29.88
C LYS A 37 5.62 15.30 29.03
N SER A 38 5.28 15.72 27.81
CA SER A 38 4.54 14.90 26.84
C SER A 38 5.34 13.67 26.44
N PHE A 39 6.65 13.81 26.18
CA PHE A 39 7.51 12.69 25.79
C PHE A 39 7.56 11.62 26.88
N ALA A 40 7.70 12.00 28.15
CA ALA A 40 7.67 11.06 29.27
C ALA A 40 6.35 10.25 29.29
N LYS A 41 5.21 10.92 29.15
CA LYS A 41 3.89 10.27 29.09
C LYS A 41 3.75 9.33 27.90
N LEU A 42 4.21 9.77 26.72
CA LEU A 42 4.18 8.96 25.51
C LEU A 42 5.06 7.71 25.64
N LYS A 43 6.25 7.83 26.23
CA LYS A 43 7.14 6.69 26.49
C LYS A 43 6.48 5.67 27.41
N GLU A 44 5.77 6.10 28.44
CA GLU A 44 4.99 5.19 29.29
C GLU A 44 3.86 4.52 28.51
N LYS A 45 3.05 5.30 27.77
CA LYS A 45 1.91 4.82 26.98
C LYS A 45 2.33 3.78 25.92
N TYR A 46 3.41 4.05 25.21
CA TYR A 46 3.93 3.23 24.10
C TYR A 46 5.12 2.34 24.50
N LYS A 47 5.31 2.10 25.80
CA LYS A 47 6.29 1.12 26.34
C LYS A 47 7.75 1.39 25.93
N ALA A 48 8.10 2.65 25.65
CA ALA A 48 9.45 3.06 25.28
C ALA A 48 10.28 3.54 26.49
N THR A 49 10.02 3.01 27.69
CA THR A 49 10.62 3.46 28.96
C THR A 49 12.11 3.17 29.05
N GLN A 50 12.61 2.15 28.32
CA GLN A 50 14.03 1.82 28.26
C GLN A 50 14.87 2.82 27.45
N TYR A 51 14.25 3.67 26.63
CA TYR A 51 14.97 4.71 25.89
C TYR A 51 15.41 5.81 26.86
N GLN A 52 16.71 6.09 26.97
CA GLN A 52 17.22 6.95 28.05
C GLN A 52 16.93 8.44 27.82
N SER A 53 16.97 8.89 26.57
CA SER A 53 16.81 10.31 26.27
C SER A 53 15.37 10.80 26.52
N LEU A 54 15.27 12.03 27.01
CA LEU A 54 14.03 12.82 27.09
C LEU A 54 14.10 14.05 26.19
N ASP A 55 15.05 14.08 25.25
CA ASP A 55 15.21 15.17 24.29
C ASP A 55 14.01 15.21 23.33
N PRO A 56 13.21 16.29 23.31
CA PRO A 56 12.13 16.48 22.34
C PRO A 56 12.57 16.52 20.88
N SER A 57 13.86 16.73 20.61
CA SER A 57 14.42 16.65 19.25
C SER A 57 14.76 15.21 18.83
N SER A 58 14.60 14.23 19.72
CA SER A 58 14.84 12.82 19.40
C SER A 58 13.82 12.27 18.40
N TYR A 59 14.28 11.37 17.52
CA TYR A 59 13.40 10.74 16.53
C TYR A 59 12.28 9.93 17.18
N LEU A 60 12.54 9.26 18.31
CA LEU A 60 11.50 8.57 19.08
C LEU A 60 10.35 9.51 19.47
N PHE A 61 10.62 10.75 19.89
CA PHE A 61 9.54 11.68 20.23
C PHE A 61 8.63 11.99 19.03
N SER A 62 9.21 12.11 17.82
CA SER A 62 8.46 12.27 16.58
C SER A 62 7.59 11.05 16.31
N ILE A 63 8.15 9.84 16.39
CA ILE A 63 7.41 8.58 16.17
C ILE A 63 6.25 8.48 17.16
N LEU A 64 6.48 8.70 18.46
CA LEU A 64 5.43 8.58 19.47
C LEU A 64 4.34 9.65 19.32
N SER A 65 4.70 10.84 18.85
CA SER A 65 3.73 11.91 18.54
C SER A 65 2.86 11.52 17.33
N ASN A 66 3.47 10.92 16.31
CA ASN A 66 2.76 10.40 15.13
C ASN A 66 1.82 9.24 15.50
N LEU A 67 2.23 8.35 16.42
CA LEU A 67 1.37 7.30 16.95
C LEU A 67 0.13 7.88 17.63
N GLU A 68 0.30 8.91 18.46
CA GLU A 68 -0.80 9.59 19.13
C GLU A 68 -1.79 10.19 18.12
N GLY A 69 -1.29 10.85 17.07
CA GLY A 69 -2.12 11.39 16.00
C GLY A 69 -2.78 10.32 15.11
N SER A 70 -2.24 9.10 15.07
CA SER A 70 -2.73 8.01 14.21
C SER A 70 -3.87 7.19 14.85
N ILE A 71 -4.14 7.35 16.15
CA ILE A 71 -5.23 6.61 16.83
C ILE A 71 -6.61 6.98 16.25
N ASP A 72 -6.80 8.24 15.89
CA ASP A 72 -8.09 8.77 15.41
C ASP A 72 -8.13 9.00 13.89
N ASN A 73 -7.01 8.81 13.18
CA ASN A 73 -6.88 9.09 11.75
C ASN A 73 -6.85 7.80 10.91
N ALA A 74 -7.55 7.83 9.77
CA ALA A 74 -7.58 6.72 8.82
C ALA A 74 -6.23 6.50 8.09
N ALA A 75 -5.37 7.53 8.05
CA ALA A 75 -4.03 7.46 7.51
C ALA A 75 -3.01 7.36 8.65
N SER A 76 -2.16 6.33 8.62
CA SER A 76 -1.02 6.23 9.53
C SER A 76 -0.06 7.37 9.25
N GLN A 77 0.34 8.08 10.30
CA GLN A 77 1.45 9.03 10.26
C GLN A 77 2.80 8.36 10.54
N VAL A 78 2.77 7.07 10.84
CA VAL A 78 3.95 6.23 11.00
C VAL A 78 4.31 5.60 9.67
N SER A 79 5.60 5.67 9.33
CA SER A 79 6.16 5.07 8.12
C SER A 79 6.90 3.75 8.39
N GLU A 80 7.32 3.07 7.32
CA GLU A 80 8.14 1.86 7.45
C GLU A 80 9.53 2.15 8.04
N GLU A 81 10.08 3.34 7.79
CA GLU A 81 11.35 3.79 8.36
C GLU A 81 11.26 3.93 9.89
N ASP A 82 10.12 4.41 10.40
CA ASP A 82 9.88 4.47 11.85
C ASP A 82 9.93 3.07 12.48
N ILE A 83 9.33 2.08 11.81
CA ILE A 83 9.26 0.69 12.24
C ILE A 83 10.64 0.04 12.19
N GLN A 84 11.39 0.27 11.11
CA GLN A 84 12.75 -0.20 10.97
C GLN A 84 13.65 0.40 12.05
N TRP A 85 13.55 1.71 12.29
CA TRP A 85 14.32 2.39 13.32
C TRP A 85 14.03 1.85 14.72
N LEU A 86 12.75 1.66 15.08
CA LEU A 86 12.37 1.05 16.37
C LEU A 86 12.95 -0.35 16.55
N SER A 87 13.00 -1.15 15.47
CA SER A 87 13.63 -2.46 15.46
C SER A 87 15.14 -2.37 15.72
N GLU A 88 15.83 -1.43 15.05
CA GLU A 88 17.28 -1.19 15.24
C GLU A 88 17.62 -0.72 16.65
N GLN A 89 16.74 0.06 17.28
CA GLN A 89 16.88 0.49 18.67
C GLN A 89 16.52 -0.60 19.70
N GLY A 90 16.06 -1.78 19.26
CA GLY A 90 15.64 -2.85 20.17
C GLY A 90 14.40 -2.52 21.01
N LEU A 91 13.57 -1.57 20.56
CA LEU A 91 12.36 -1.13 21.27
C LEU A 91 11.19 -2.07 20.97
N VAL A 92 11.30 -3.34 21.38
CA VAL A 92 10.40 -4.44 20.97
C VAL A 92 8.92 -4.18 21.27
N GLU A 93 8.57 -3.73 22.47
CA GLU A 93 7.17 -3.47 22.82
C GLU A 93 6.60 -2.28 22.04
N THR A 94 7.39 -1.21 21.89
CA THR A 94 7.01 -0.03 21.09
C THR A 94 6.85 -0.42 19.63
N LEU A 95 7.78 -1.21 19.08
CA LEU A 95 7.74 -1.74 17.72
C LEU A 95 6.44 -2.51 17.46
N GLU A 96 6.03 -3.38 18.38
CA GLU A 96 4.80 -4.17 18.23
C GLU A 96 3.55 -3.28 18.22
N ILE A 97 3.48 -2.29 19.12
CA ILE A 97 2.36 -1.32 19.14
C ILE A 97 2.33 -0.50 17.83
N THR A 98 3.50 -0.05 17.37
CA THR A 98 3.65 0.70 16.12
C THR A 98 3.19 -0.13 14.92
N LYS A 99 3.62 -1.39 14.82
CA LYS A 99 3.17 -2.31 13.76
C LYS A 99 1.65 -2.51 13.78
N GLN A 100 1.05 -2.66 14.96
CA GLN A 100 -0.40 -2.81 15.08
C GLN A 100 -1.16 -1.59 14.58
N ILE A 101 -0.68 -0.38 14.90
CA ILE A 101 -1.29 0.87 14.43
C ILE A 101 -1.12 1.00 12.91
N HIS A 102 0.08 0.76 12.39
CA HIS A 102 0.34 0.81 10.95
C HIS A 102 -0.51 -0.21 10.18
N PHE A 103 -0.60 -1.45 10.67
CA PHE A 103 -1.44 -2.49 10.08
C PHE A 103 -2.93 -2.13 10.06
N ARG A 104 -3.45 -1.48 11.11
CA ARG A 104 -4.83 -0.99 11.11
C ARG A 104 -5.07 0.04 10.00
N ALA A 105 -4.12 0.95 9.78
CA ALA A 105 -4.21 1.92 8.69
C ALA A 105 -4.16 1.23 7.31
N LEU A 106 -3.27 0.25 7.12
CA LEU A 106 -3.22 -0.53 5.88
C LEU A 106 -4.52 -1.29 5.63
N LYS A 107 -5.11 -1.94 6.65
CA LYS A 107 -6.44 -2.56 6.54
C LYS A 107 -7.50 -1.57 6.08
N THR A 108 -7.50 -0.35 6.64
CA THR A 108 -8.41 0.72 6.20
C THR A 108 -8.17 1.10 4.75
N LYS A 109 -6.90 1.31 4.34
CA LYS A 109 -6.52 1.62 2.96
C LYS A 109 -7.03 0.57 1.98
N TYR A 110 -6.83 -0.71 2.30
CA TYR A 110 -7.25 -1.86 1.51
C TYR A 110 -8.70 -2.29 1.74
N GLN A 111 -9.48 -1.55 2.53
CA GLN A 111 -10.90 -1.82 2.83
C GLN A 111 -11.16 -3.23 3.37
N ILE A 112 -10.26 -3.72 4.22
CA ILE A 112 -10.40 -5.04 4.83
C ILE A 112 -11.20 -4.93 6.12
N VAL A 113 -12.40 -5.52 6.08
CA VAL A 113 -13.29 -5.64 7.23
C VAL A 113 -13.01 -6.95 7.99
N GLY A 114 -13.19 -6.92 9.31
CA GLY A 114 -13.09 -8.08 10.18
C GLY A 114 -11.69 -8.32 10.76
N GLN A 115 -11.54 -9.41 11.50
CA GLN A 115 -10.25 -9.81 12.06
C GLN A 115 -9.34 -10.34 10.95
N LEU A 116 -8.06 -9.97 11.02
CA LEU A 116 -7.02 -10.47 10.13
C LEU A 116 -5.75 -10.61 10.96
N ALA A 117 -5.04 -11.73 10.81
CA ALA A 117 -3.75 -11.90 11.46
C ALA A 117 -2.77 -10.84 10.94
N ILE A 118 -1.90 -10.33 11.81
CA ILE A 118 -0.87 -9.36 11.41
C ILE A 118 0.08 -10.06 10.44
N ASP A 119 0.70 -11.16 10.85
CA ASP A 119 1.45 -12.01 9.94
C ASP A 119 0.53 -13.06 9.31
N PRO A 120 0.61 -13.32 7.99
CA PRO A 120 1.57 -12.76 7.02
C PRO A 120 1.12 -11.45 6.34
N PHE A 121 -0.09 -10.97 6.64
CA PHE A 121 -0.78 -9.95 5.84
C PHE A 121 -0.17 -8.56 5.90
N TYR A 122 0.46 -8.23 7.02
CA TYR A 122 1.19 -7.00 7.21
C TYR A 122 2.33 -6.92 6.19
N GLU A 123 3.18 -7.94 6.12
CA GLU A 123 4.26 -8.04 5.14
C GLU A 123 3.74 -8.02 3.69
N ILE A 124 2.62 -8.71 3.42
CA ILE A 124 1.98 -8.66 2.11
C ILE A 124 1.59 -7.23 1.74
N MET A 125 0.94 -6.50 2.65
CA MET A 125 0.55 -5.11 2.41
C MET A 125 1.76 -4.20 2.22
N LEU A 126 2.83 -4.36 3.01
CA LEU A 126 4.06 -3.58 2.81
C LEU A 126 4.65 -3.78 1.41
N LYS A 127 4.74 -5.04 0.94
CA LYS A 127 5.19 -5.31 -0.43
C LYS A 127 4.31 -4.64 -1.48
N LEU A 128 2.99 -4.68 -1.30
CA LEU A 128 2.07 -4.00 -2.21
C LEU A 128 2.27 -2.47 -2.19
N GLU A 129 2.53 -1.86 -1.02
CA GLU A 129 2.86 -0.44 -0.88
C GLU A 129 4.17 -0.07 -1.59
N ARG A 130 5.17 -0.96 -1.56
CA ARG A 130 6.46 -0.80 -2.24
C ARG A 130 6.42 -1.15 -3.73
N GLU A 131 5.26 -1.54 -4.26
CA GLU A 131 5.11 -2.07 -5.62
C GLU A 131 6.00 -3.31 -5.90
N GLU A 132 6.27 -4.10 -4.86
CA GLU A 132 7.03 -5.33 -4.92
C GLU A 132 6.12 -6.53 -5.19
N ARG A 133 6.51 -7.36 -6.17
CA ARG A 133 5.76 -8.57 -6.53
C ARG A 133 5.72 -9.55 -5.35
N LEU A 134 4.55 -10.14 -5.11
CA LEU A 134 4.36 -11.11 -4.03
C LEU A 134 4.98 -12.46 -4.37
N ASP A 135 5.48 -13.15 -3.34
CA ASP A 135 6.01 -14.51 -3.50
C ASP A 135 4.87 -15.54 -3.61
N PRO A 136 5.10 -16.71 -4.24
CA PRO A 136 4.07 -17.75 -4.38
C PRO A 136 3.42 -18.16 -3.05
N LYS A 137 4.19 -18.20 -1.96
CA LYS A 137 3.67 -18.50 -0.61
C LYS A 137 2.67 -17.45 -0.14
N GLN A 138 2.95 -16.16 -0.39
CA GLN A 138 2.07 -15.06 -0.02
C GLN A 138 0.77 -15.07 -0.85
N ILE A 139 0.87 -15.43 -2.13
CA ILE A 139 -0.30 -15.58 -3.00
C ILE A 139 -1.22 -16.70 -2.50
N ILE A 140 -0.66 -17.86 -2.11
CA ILE A 140 -1.43 -18.97 -1.53
C ILE A 140 -2.19 -18.50 -0.28
N GLN A 141 -1.53 -17.75 0.61
CA GLN A 141 -2.15 -17.21 1.82
C GLN A 141 -3.32 -16.26 1.49
N LEU A 142 -3.20 -15.43 0.46
CA LEU A 142 -4.30 -14.57 0.00
C LEU A 142 -5.47 -15.38 -0.56
N ILE A 143 -5.21 -16.50 -1.24
CA ILE A 143 -6.24 -17.38 -1.80
C ILE A 143 -7.00 -18.09 -0.68
N GLU A 144 -6.29 -18.71 0.26
CA GLU A 144 -6.88 -19.45 1.39
C GLU A 144 -7.80 -18.57 2.24
N GLU A 145 -7.48 -17.27 2.34
CA GLU A 145 -8.24 -16.30 3.12
C GLU A 145 -9.24 -15.50 2.29
N GLY A 146 -9.46 -15.89 1.02
CA GLY A 146 -10.44 -15.28 0.13
C GLY A 146 -10.17 -13.80 -0.16
N ARG A 147 -8.91 -13.35 -0.06
CA ARG A 147 -8.50 -11.94 -0.21
C ARG A 147 -8.21 -11.51 -1.64
N LEU A 148 -8.30 -12.45 -2.60
CA LEU A 148 -8.24 -12.17 -4.04
C LEU A 148 -9.63 -12.04 -4.67
N SER A 149 -10.59 -11.46 -3.95
CA SER A 149 -11.92 -11.17 -4.51
C SER A 149 -11.83 -10.16 -5.65
N ARG A 150 -12.65 -10.32 -6.68
CA ARG A 150 -12.57 -9.55 -7.96
C ARG A 150 -12.50 -8.04 -7.78
N HIS A 151 -13.13 -7.49 -6.74
CA HIS A 151 -13.20 -6.05 -6.47
C HIS A 151 -12.46 -5.65 -5.18
N GLY A 152 -11.70 -6.57 -4.58
CA GLY A 152 -10.91 -6.29 -3.39
C GLY A 152 -9.67 -5.46 -3.74
N LYS A 153 -9.36 -4.44 -2.95
CA LYS A 153 -8.19 -3.57 -3.20
C LYS A 153 -6.86 -4.32 -3.15
N ILE A 154 -6.74 -5.36 -2.32
CA ILE A 154 -5.57 -6.25 -2.35
C ILE A 154 -5.46 -6.94 -3.71
N ALA A 155 -6.56 -7.50 -4.21
CA ALA A 155 -6.58 -8.20 -5.48
C ALA A 155 -6.19 -7.25 -6.62
N ILE A 156 -6.77 -6.05 -6.63
CA ILE A 156 -6.48 -5.01 -7.61
C ILE A 156 -4.98 -4.66 -7.62
N ALA A 157 -4.40 -4.38 -6.44
CA ALA A 157 -2.98 -4.06 -6.32
C ALA A 157 -2.08 -5.23 -6.77
N TYR A 158 -2.41 -6.45 -6.35
CA TYR A 158 -1.68 -7.66 -6.76
C TYR A 158 -1.71 -7.86 -8.29
N TYR A 159 -2.89 -7.83 -8.90
CA TYR A 159 -3.03 -8.05 -10.34
C TYR A 159 -2.38 -6.93 -11.16
N ARG A 160 -2.36 -5.69 -10.66
CA ARG A 160 -1.59 -4.59 -11.28
C ARG A 160 -0.10 -4.95 -11.36
N LEU A 161 0.49 -5.46 -10.29
CA LEU A 161 1.91 -5.85 -10.26
C LEU A 161 2.20 -7.03 -11.21
N GLU A 162 1.32 -8.03 -11.26
CA GLU A 162 1.42 -9.14 -12.21
C GLU A 162 1.38 -8.63 -13.66
N ALA A 163 0.47 -7.70 -13.98
CA ALA A 163 0.35 -7.15 -15.32
C ALA A 163 1.63 -6.40 -15.74
N ILE A 164 2.18 -5.56 -14.85
CA ILE A 164 3.45 -4.85 -15.06
C ILE A 164 4.59 -5.85 -15.29
N PHE A 165 4.65 -6.91 -14.49
CA PHE A 165 5.67 -7.96 -14.64
C PHE A 165 5.61 -8.60 -16.03
N TYR A 166 4.44 -9.06 -16.47
CA TYR A 166 4.30 -9.68 -17.78
C TYR A 166 4.60 -8.73 -18.95
N GLU A 167 4.24 -7.44 -18.85
CA GLU A 167 4.66 -6.45 -19.85
C GLU A 167 6.18 -6.28 -19.92
N LYS A 168 6.85 -6.20 -18.76
CA LYS A 168 8.32 -6.10 -18.68
C LYS A 168 8.96 -7.36 -19.25
N GLU A 169 8.44 -8.54 -18.93
CA GLU A 169 8.94 -9.82 -19.45
C GLU A 169 8.72 -9.96 -20.96
N TYR A 170 7.60 -9.48 -21.50
CA TYR A 170 7.40 -9.40 -22.94
C TYR A 170 8.46 -8.51 -23.60
N LYS A 171 8.70 -7.30 -23.05
CA LYS A 171 9.73 -6.38 -23.58
C LYS A 171 11.13 -6.99 -23.53
N ARG A 172 11.43 -7.75 -22.48
CA ARG A 172 12.74 -8.37 -22.27
C ARG A 172 12.99 -9.58 -23.18
N THR A 173 11.98 -10.43 -23.36
CA THR A 173 12.14 -11.76 -24.00
C THR A 173 11.52 -11.86 -25.38
N GLY A 174 10.57 -10.98 -25.72
CA GLY A 174 9.70 -11.11 -26.88
C GLY A 174 8.69 -12.25 -26.76
N ASN A 175 8.61 -12.96 -25.63
CA ASN A 175 7.68 -14.07 -25.45
C ASN A 175 6.23 -13.57 -25.44
N ARG A 176 5.51 -13.85 -26.53
CA ARG A 176 4.15 -13.35 -26.79
C ARG A 176 3.10 -13.89 -25.83
N TRP A 177 3.35 -15.03 -25.17
CA TRP A 177 2.46 -15.57 -24.12
C TRP A 177 2.33 -14.65 -22.89
N ASN A 178 3.28 -13.72 -22.73
CA ASN A 178 3.18 -12.69 -21.69
C ASN A 178 2.10 -11.64 -22.00
N LEU A 179 1.74 -11.41 -23.28
CA LEU A 179 0.74 -10.41 -23.65
C LEU A 179 -0.67 -10.76 -23.17
N PRO A 180 -1.22 -11.98 -23.39
CA PRO A 180 -2.53 -12.30 -22.85
C PRO A 180 -2.54 -12.36 -21.32
N SER A 181 -1.43 -12.77 -20.71
CA SER A 181 -1.24 -12.74 -19.26
C SER A 181 -1.28 -11.31 -18.70
N ALA A 182 -0.57 -10.37 -19.34
CA ALA A 182 -0.61 -8.95 -18.98
C ALA A 182 -2.02 -8.37 -19.13
N SER A 183 -2.68 -8.62 -20.26
CA SER A 183 -4.05 -8.16 -20.53
C SER A 183 -5.06 -8.67 -19.49
N SER A 184 -5.03 -9.97 -19.19
CA SER A 184 -5.91 -10.58 -18.19
C SER A 184 -5.72 -9.96 -16.81
N ASN A 185 -4.48 -9.74 -16.40
CA ASN A 185 -4.17 -9.14 -15.10
C ASN A 185 -4.54 -7.64 -15.05
N TRP A 186 -4.36 -6.88 -16.14
CA TRP A 186 -4.85 -5.49 -16.21
C TRP A 186 -6.35 -5.38 -16.00
N ARG A 187 -7.14 -6.27 -16.60
CA ARG A 187 -8.58 -6.33 -16.37
C ARG A 187 -8.93 -6.65 -14.92
N LYS A 188 -8.24 -7.61 -14.31
CA LYS A 188 -8.44 -7.95 -12.89
C LYS A 188 -7.97 -6.86 -11.93
N ALA A 189 -7.12 -5.94 -12.41
CA ALA A 189 -6.72 -4.72 -11.73
C ALA A 189 -7.65 -3.53 -11.98
N ASP A 190 -8.82 -3.75 -12.61
CA ASP A 190 -9.80 -2.71 -12.93
C ASP A 190 -9.24 -1.62 -13.89
N GLU A 191 -8.29 -2.00 -14.76
CA GLU A 191 -7.68 -1.14 -15.79
C GLU A 191 -7.83 -1.76 -17.20
N PRO A 192 -9.06 -1.96 -17.70
CA PRO A 192 -9.30 -2.62 -18.99
C PRO A 192 -8.72 -1.86 -20.20
N GLU A 193 -8.55 -0.54 -20.14
CA GLU A 193 -7.91 0.24 -21.20
C GLU A 193 -6.43 -0.13 -21.35
N ARG A 194 -5.73 -0.40 -20.23
CA ARG A 194 -4.35 -0.90 -20.28
C ARG A 194 -4.28 -2.32 -20.79
N ALA A 195 -5.30 -3.14 -20.50
CA ALA A 195 -5.42 -4.47 -21.06
C ALA A 195 -5.52 -4.45 -22.60
N LEU A 196 -6.26 -3.48 -23.15
CA LEU A 196 -6.34 -3.24 -24.60
C LEU A 196 -5.01 -2.71 -25.15
N LYS A 197 -4.37 -1.77 -24.46
CA LYS A 197 -3.06 -1.22 -24.83
C LYS A 197 -1.98 -2.30 -24.89
N ALA A 198 -1.95 -3.21 -23.93
CA ALA A 198 -1.01 -4.33 -23.90
C ALA A 198 -1.11 -5.23 -25.15
N THR A 199 -2.28 -5.26 -25.81
CA THR A 199 -2.54 -6.09 -27.01
C THR A 199 -2.70 -5.29 -28.29
N GLU A 200 -2.55 -3.95 -28.25
CA GLU A 200 -2.87 -3.08 -29.39
C GLU A 200 -1.89 -3.25 -30.58
N ASN A 201 -0.61 -3.44 -30.28
CA ASN A 201 0.48 -3.50 -31.27
C ASN A 201 0.86 -4.94 -31.65
N VAL A 202 -0.05 -5.89 -31.42
CA VAL A 202 0.16 -7.28 -31.78
C VAL A 202 0.22 -7.40 -33.31
N ASN A 203 1.34 -7.91 -33.82
CA ASN A 203 1.43 -8.30 -35.22
C ASN A 203 0.87 -9.72 -35.39
N TRP A 204 -0.44 -9.80 -35.66
CA TRP A 204 -1.19 -11.06 -35.81
C TRP A 204 -0.60 -12.01 -36.86
N ASN A 205 -0.02 -11.48 -37.94
CA ASN A 205 0.61 -12.28 -39.00
C ASN A 205 1.87 -13.02 -38.52
N LYS A 206 2.52 -12.53 -37.44
CA LYS A 206 3.70 -13.18 -36.85
C LYS A 206 3.36 -14.23 -35.80
N ILE A 207 2.08 -14.41 -35.47
CA ILE A 207 1.64 -15.44 -34.51
C ILE A 207 1.14 -16.63 -35.31
N GLN A 208 1.90 -17.73 -35.29
CA GLN A 208 1.50 -18.95 -35.98
C GLN A 208 0.67 -19.86 -35.08
N GLU A 209 0.93 -19.85 -33.78
CA GLU A 209 0.20 -20.61 -32.76
C GLU A 209 -1.27 -20.15 -32.67
N SER A 210 -2.20 -21.04 -33.03
CA SER A 210 -3.64 -20.83 -32.95
C SER A 210 -4.10 -20.55 -31.51
N ASP A 211 -3.58 -21.30 -30.54
CA ASP A 211 -3.93 -21.15 -29.13
C ASP A 211 -3.58 -19.77 -28.59
N LEU A 212 -2.40 -19.26 -28.94
CA LEU A 212 -1.96 -17.93 -28.56
C LEU A 212 -2.81 -16.84 -29.22
N LYS A 213 -3.14 -16.98 -30.50
CA LYS A 213 -4.07 -16.06 -31.19
C LYS A 213 -5.43 -16.04 -30.51
N SER A 214 -5.99 -17.20 -30.23
CA SER A 214 -7.28 -17.34 -29.54
C SER A 214 -7.23 -16.70 -28.15
N ALA A 215 -6.19 -16.98 -27.35
CA ALA A 215 -6.02 -16.39 -26.02
C ALA A 215 -5.95 -14.85 -26.05
N LEU A 216 -5.25 -14.28 -27.04
CA LEU A 216 -5.16 -12.83 -27.26
C LEU A 216 -6.52 -12.22 -27.62
N TRP A 217 -7.28 -12.85 -28.52
CA TRP A 217 -8.62 -12.41 -28.86
C TRP A 217 -9.59 -12.49 -27.68
N VAL A 218 -9.57 -13.60 -26.92
CA VAL A 218 -10.42 -13.79 -25.74
C VAL A 218 -10.16 -12.71 -24.69
N THR A 219 -8.90 -12.47 -24.32
CA THR A 219 -8.60 -11.46 -23.30
C THR A 219 -8.90 -10.04 -23.79
N ARG A 220 -8.68 -9.74 -25.07
CA ARG A 220 -8.98 -8.45 -25.67
C ARG A 220 -10.48 -8.19 -25.74
N GLY A 221 -11.27 -9.16 -26.19
CA GLY A 221 -12.73 -9.08 -26.20
C GLY A 221 -13.31 -8.95 -24.80
N ALA A 222 -12.73 -9.64 -23.83
CA ALA A 222 -13.15 -9.51 -22.45
C ALA A 222 -12.80 -8.13 -21.84
N ALA A 223 -11.73 -7.47 -22.29
CA ALA A 223 -11.43 -6.08 -21.91
C ALA A 223 -12.45 -5.09 -22.50
N PHE A 224 -12.82 -5.26 -23.78
CA PHE A 224 -13.89 -4.48 -24.39
C PHE A 224 -15.22 -4.64 -23.66
N ARG A 225 -15.56 -5.87 -23.23
CA ARG A 225 -16.76 -6.11 -22.43
C ARG A 225 -16.72 -5.40 -21.07
N ASP A 226 -15.57 -5.36 -20.40
CA ASP A 226 -15.43 -4.61 -19.14
C ASP A 226 -15.60 -3.09 -19.35
N LEU A 227 -15.36 -2.59 -20.57
CA LEU A 227 -15.62 -1.21 -21.01
C LEU A 227 -17.02 -1.00 -21.59
N GLU A 228 -17.90 -2.02 -21.52
CA GLU A 228 -19.25 -2.01 -22.12
C GLU A 228 -19.27 -1.80 -23.65
N GLN A 229 -18.14 -2.03 -24.32
CA GLN A 229 -17.98 -1.98 -25.78
C GLN A 229 -18.34 -3.35 -26.39
N LEU A 230 -19.64 -3.63 -26.48
CA LEU A 230 -20.13 -4.97 -26.78
C LEU A 230 -19.89 -5.42 -28.22
N ASP A 231 -19.94 -4.50 -29.19
CA ASP A 231 -19.73 -4.82 -30.61
C ASP A 231 -18.28 -5.27 -30.86
N GLU A 232 -17.31 -4.56 -30.27
CA GLU A 232 -15.89 -4.92 -30.33
C GLU A 232 -15.60 -6.22 -29.57
N ALA A 233 -16.30 -6.45 -28.44
CA ALA A 233 -16.20 -7.68 -27.67
C ALA A 233 -16.70 -8.90 -28.48
N GLU A 234 -17.83 -8.76 -29.18
CA GLU A 234 -18.39 -9.79 -30.06
C GLU A 234 -17.46 -10.08 -31.25
N SER A 235 -16.92 -9.04 -31.89
CA SER A 235 -15.93 -9.19 -32.96
C SER A 235 -14.71 -9.99 -32.51
N CYS A 236 -14.17 -9.68 -31.33
CA CYS A 236 -13.06 -10.44 -30.75
C CYS A 236 -13.44 -11.91 -30.46
N ALA A 237 -14.67 -12.17 -29.98
CA ALA A 237 -15.12 -13.53 -29.71
C ALA A 237 -15.21 -14.38 -30.99
N THR A 238 -15.74 -13.80 -32.08
CA THR A 238 -15.78 -14.45 -33.39
C THR A 238 -14.38 -14.81 -33.89
N GLN A 239 -13.44 -13.85 -33.81
CA GLN A 239 -12.04 -14.09 -34.19
C GLN A 239 -11.36 -15.18 -33.33
N ALA A 240 -11.70 -15.25 -32.03
CA ALA A 240 -11.17 -16.29 -31.14
C ALA A 240 -11.64 -17.71 -31.53
N ILE A 241 -12.90 -17.83 -31.98
CA ILE A 241 -13.50 -19.10 -32.43
C ILE A 241 -12.88 -19.54 -33.76
N GLU A 242 -12.71 -18.63 -34.71
CA GLU A 242 -12.07 -18.89 -36.01
C GLU A 242 -10.64 -19.45 -35.85
N CYS A 243 -9.90 -18.94 -34.85
CA CYS A 243 -8.56 -19.46 -34.55
C CYS A 243 -8.57 -20.91 -34.04
N GLN A 244 -9.66 -21.38 -33.44
CA GLN A 244 -9.79 -22.73 -32.91
C GLN A 244 -10.37 -23.73 -33.92
N SER A 245 -11.11 -23.28 -34.93
CA SER A 245 -11.60 -24.17 -36.00
C SER A 245 -10.46 -24.81 -36.82
N ASP A 246 -9.28 -24.18 -36.86
CA ASP A 246 -8.08 -24.73 -37.51
C ASP A 246 -7.33 -25.80 -36.67
N SER A 247 -7.74 -26.06 -35.42
CA SER A 247 -7.10 -27.05 -34.54
C SER A 247 -7.68 -28.46 -34.65
N HIS A 248 -8.75 -28.63 -35.44
CA HIS A 248 -9.33 -29.93 -35.73
C HIS A 248 -8.51 -30.61 -36.84
N GLN A 249 -7.41 -31.24 -36.45
CA GLN A 249 -6.90 -32.40 -37.21
C GLN A 249 -7.82 -33.61 -36.92
N PRO A 250 -8.06 -34.48 -37.92
CA PRO A 250 -9.20 -35.42 -37.97
C PRO A 250 -9.36 -36.35 -36.77
#